data_AF-A0A2V7PW15-F1
#
_entry.id   AF-A0A2V7PW15-F1
#
_cell.length_a   1.000
_cell.length_b   1.000
_cell.length_c   1.000
_cell.angle_alpha   90.00
_cell.angle_beta   90.00
_cell.angle_gamma   90.00
#
_symmetry.space_group_name_H-M   'P 1'
#
loop_
_entity.id
_entity.type
_entity.pdbx_description
1 polymer ?
#
loop_
_entity_poly.entity_id
_entity_poly.type
_entity_poly.pdbx_seq_one_letter_code
_entity_poly.pdbx_strand_id
1 'polypeptide(L)'
;MDTHLLAVGKLRPSFRAACDEYLHRLRRYGPLVEREVREAQRAGSPALRRREESARLLDAVPERAVVVALDRGGSAWSSEELARRL
;
A
#
# COMPACT_ATOMS: atom_id res chain seq x y z
N MET A 1 -2.04 -16.44 -4.72
CA MET A 1 -1.77 -15.06 -5.16
C MET A 1 -0.85 -14.44 -4.12
N ASP A 2 0.25 -13.82 -4.52
CA ASP A 2 1.19 -13.15 -3.60
C ASP A 2 0.82 -11.66 -3.55
N THR A 3 0.45 -11.17 -2.37
CA THR A 3 -0.12 -9.82 -2.21
C THR A 3 0.83 -8.95 -1.41
N HIS A 4 1.12 -7.76 -1.94
CA HIS A 4 2.01 -6.79 -1.31
C HIS A 4 1.24 -5.50 -0.99
N LEU A 5 1.22 -5.11 0.28
CA LEU A 5 0.68 -3.83 0.75
C LEU A 5 1.85 -2.87 0.99
N LEU A 6 2.01 -1.91 0.10
CA LEU A 6 3.07 -0.90 0.17
C LEU A 6 2.47 0.43 0.64
N ALA A 7 3.01 0.99 1.72
CA ALA A 7 2.53 2.25 2.29
C ALA A 7 3.69 3.20 2.61
N VAL A 8 3.44 4.51 2.52
CA VAL A 8 4.42 5.54 2.90
C VAL A 8 4.21 5.92 4.37
N GLY A 9 5.29 5.98 5.13
CA GLY A 9 5.27 6.33 6.54
C GLY A 9 4.91 5.14 7.44
N LYS A 10 4.99 5.37 8.76
CA LYS A 10 4.68 4.35 9.75
C LYS A 10 3.21 4.37 10.13
N LEU A 11 2.61 3.19 10.23
CA LEU A 11 1.25 3.04 10.74
C LEU A 11 1.18 3.56 12.19
N ARG A 12 0.13 4.33 12.48
CA ARG A 12 -0.11 4.83 13.83
C ARG A 12 -0.40 3.65 14.79
N PRO A 13 0.20 3.61 16.00
CA PRO A 13 -0.01 2.50 16.94
C PRO A 13 -1.49 2.23 17.26
N SER A 14 -2.33 3.27 17.28
CA SER A 14 -3.77 3.16 17.53
C SER A 14 -4.52 2.30 16.52
N PHE A 15 -3.99 2.11 15.30
CA PHE A 15 -4.62 1.32 14.25
C PHE A 15 -3.95 -0.04 14.02
N ARG A 16 -2.75 -0.26 14.56
CA ARG A 16 -1.95 -1.49 14.34
C ARG A 16 -2.73 -2.76 14.63
N ALA A 17 -3.38 -2.83 15.80
CA ALA A 17 -4.13 -4.01 16.21
C ALA A 17 -5.28 -4.35 15.24
N ALA A 18 -6.02 -3.33 14.79
CA ALA A 18 -7.10 -3.53 13.82
C ALA A 18 -6.53 -4.02 12.47
N CYS A 19 -5.45 -3.40 11.99
CA CYS A 19 -4.80 -3.84 10.75
C CYS A 19 -4.29 -5.28 10.86
N ASP A 20 -3.63 -5.65 11.97
CA ASP A 20 -3.12 -7.01 12.20
C ASP A 20 -4.21 -8.07 12.14
N GLU A 21 -5.39 -7.79 12.69
CA GLU A 21 -6.53 -8.70 12.62
C GLU A 21 -6.94 -8.98 11.17
N TYR A 22 -7.06 -7.95 10.33
CA TYR A 22 -7.41 -8.12 8.93
C TYR A 22 -6.28 -8.80 8.13
N LEU A 23 -5.03 -8.41 8.32
CA LEU A 23 -3.88 -9.03 7.66
C LEU A 23 -3.79 -10.53 8.03
N HIS A 24 -4.06 -10.89 9.28
CA HIS A 24 -4.11 -12.28 9.72
C HIS A 24 -5.21 -13.08 9.01
N ARG A 25 -6.41 -12.51 8.86
CA ARG A 25 -7.51 -13.15 8.11
C ARG A 25 -7.17 -13.32 6.63
N LEU A 26 -6.57 -12.31 6.01
CA LEU A 26 -6.20 -12.32 4.60
C LEU A 26 -5.12 -13.35 4.26
N ARG A 27 -4.19 -13.63 5.18
CA ARG A 27 -3.14 -14.66 5.00
C ARG A 27 -3.68 -16.07 4.72
N ARG A 28 -4.94 -16.35 5.04
CA ARG A 28 -5.60 -17.62 4.70
C ARG A 28 -5.79 -17.80 3.19
N TYR A 29 -5.77 -16.72 2.42
CA TYR A 29 -6.00 -16.72 0.97
C TYR A 29 -4.69 -16.60 0.16
N GLY A 30 -3.55 -16.41 0.82
CA GLY A 30 -2.23 -16.36 0.19
C GLY A 30 -1.20 -15.61 1.01
N PRO A 31 0.08 -15.65 0.59
CA PRO A 31 1.12 -14.81 1.17
C PRO A 31 0.74 -13.33 1.10
N LEU A 32 0.97 -12.63 2.21
CA LEU A 32 0.70 -11.20 2.34
C LEU A 32 1.89 -10.53 3.01
N VAL A 33 2.51 -9.61 2.28
CA VAL A 33 3.66 -8.82 2.73
C VAL A 33 3.23 -7.37 2.92
N GLU A 34 3.33 -6.87 4.15
CA GLU A 34 3.17 -5.45 4.44
C GLU A 34 4.56 -4.80 4.48
N ARG A 35 4.73 -3.69 3.75
CA ARG A 35 5.98 -2.94 3.71
C ARG A 35 5.72 -1.45 3.80
N GLU A 36 6.25 -0.85 4.86
CA GLU A 36 6.28 0.59 5.05
C GLU A 36 7.57 1.16 4.45
N VAL A 37 7.44 2.11 3.53
CA VAL A 37 8.57 2.90 3.01
C VAL A 37 8.68 4.21 3.77
N ARG A 38 9.89 4.71 3.94
CA ARG A 38 10.14 5.94 4.70
C ARG A 38 9.47 7.15 4.02
N GLU A 39 8.76 7.96 4.80
CA GLU A 39 8.22 9.25 4.36
C GLU A 39 9.34 10.22 3.94
N ALA A 40 9.05 11.13 3.01
CA ALA A 40 10.00 12.19 2.66
C ALA A 40 10.22 13.13 3.85
N GLN A 41 11.40 13.75 3.89
CA GLN A 41 11.67 14.75 4.90
C GLN A 41 10.69 15.93 4.73
N ARG A 42 10.35 16.57 5.85
CA ARG A 42 9.46 17.75 5.84
C ARG A 42 10.11 19.00 5.23
N ALA A 43 11.36 18.93 4.80
CA ALA A 43 12.02 20.00 4.05
C ALA A 43 11.63 19.90 2.55
N GLY A 44 11.56 21.04 1.86
CA GLY A 44 11.29 21.09 0.41
C GLY A 44 9.82 21.07 0.01
N SER A 45 9.59 21.16 -1.31
CA SER A 45 8.26 21.33 -1.90
C SER A 45 7.42 20.04 -1.86
N PRO A 46 6.08 20.12 -1.85
CA PRO A 46 5.21 18.94 -1.93
C PRO A 46 5.49 18.05 -3.15
N ALA A 47 5.91 18.64 -4.28
CA ALA A 47 6.25 17.88 -5.47
C ALA A 47 7.53 17.05 -5.30
N LEU A 48 8.55 17.61 -4.65
CA LEU A 48 9.79 16.89 -4.35
C LEU A 48 9.52 15.71 -3.40
N ARG A 49 8.71 15.93 -2.35
CA ARG A 49 8.34 14.87 -1.40
C ARG A 49 7.62 13.72 -2.08
N ARG A 50 6.60 14.02 -2.91
CA ARG A 50 5.89 13.00 -3.69
C ARG A 50 6.84 12.21 -4.59
N ARG A 51 7.82 12.86 -5.23
CA ARG A 51 8.80 12.20 -6.09
C ARG A 51 9.70 11.24 -5.31
N GLU A 52 10.17 11.66 -4.14
CA GLU A 52 10.99 10.78 -3.29
C GLU A 52 10.20 9.58 -2.76
N GLU A 53 8.97 9.82 -2.30
CA GLU A 53 8.08 8.78 -1.77
C GLU A 53 7.67 7.80 -2.85
N SER A 54 7.30 8.29 -4.05
CA SER A 54 6.95 7.43 -5.17
C SER A 54 8.12 6.60 -5.66
N ALA A 55 9.33 7.16 -5.69
CA ALA A 55 10.54 6.39 -6.01
C ALA A 55 10.76 5.24 -5.03
N ARG A 56 10.63 5.49 -3.72
CA ARG A 56 10.76 4.44 -2.69
C ARG A 56 9.66 3.38 -2.78
N LEU A 57 8.43 3.78 -3.11
CA LEU A 57 7.33 2.84 -3.34
C LEU A 57 7.60 1.94 -4.54
N LEU A 58 8.00 2.52 -5.68
CA LEU A 58 8.27 1.77 -6.92
C LEU A 58 9.43 0.79 -6.74
N ASP A 59 10.47 1.17 -6.00
CA ASP A 59 11.61 0.31 -5.69
C ASP A 59 11.22 -0.90 -4.81
N ALA A 60 10.10 -0.79 -4.09
CA ALA A 60 9.53 -1.86 -3.28
C ALA A 60 8.53 -2.75 -4.01
N VAL A 61 8.16 -2.44 -5.26
CA VAL A 61 7.22 -3.23 -6.06
C VAL A 61 7.92 -4.49 -6.58
N PRO A 62 7.38 -5.70 -6.35
CA PRO A 62 7.93 -6.92 -6.92
C PRO A 62 7.92 -6.91 -8.44
N GLU A 63 8.91 -7.57 -9.04
CA GLU A 63 8.95 -7.75 -10.50
C GLU A 63 7.64 -8.40 -11.00
N ARG A 64 7.07 -7.82 -12.07
CA ARG A 64 5.85 -8.30 -12.74
C ARG A 64 4.57 -8.25 -11.88
N ALA A 65 4.56 -7.49 -10.78
CA ALA A 65 3.35 -7.26 -10.00
C ALA A 65 2.30 -6.46 -10.79
N VAL A 66 1.03 -6.79 -10.59
CA VAL A 66 -0.09 -5.91 -10.98
C VAL A 66 -0.21 -4.83 -9.91
N VAL A 67 0.08 -3.58 -10.27
CA VAL A 67 0.09 -2.45 -9.32
C VAL A 67 -1.29 -1.81 -9.26
N VAL A 68 -1.84 -1.71 -8.05
CA VAL A 68 -3.09 -0.99 -7.76
C VAL A 68 -2.77 0.18 -6.81
N ALA A 69 -2.90 1.40 -7.31
CA ALA A 69 -2.68 2.62 -6.52
C ALA A 69 -4.00 3.10 -5.88
N LEU A 70 -3.95 3.39 -4.57
CA LEU A 70 -5.08 3.98 -3.85
C LEU A 70 -5.01 5.51 -3.97
N ASP A 71 -5.89 6.08 -4.80
CA ASP A 71 -5.95 7.52 -5.03
C ASP A 71 -7.41 8.02 -5.00
N ARG A 72 -7.63 9.22 -4.47
CA ARG A 72 -8.98 9.81 -4.36
C ARG A 72 -9.60 10.15 -5.72
N GLY A 73 -8.77 10.43 -6.72
CA GLY A 73 -9.18 10.65 -8.11
C GLY A 73 -9.31 9.36 -8.92
N GLY A 74 -9.11 8.18 -8.31
CA GLY A 74 -9.26 6.89 -8.94
C GLY A 74 -10.72 6.47 -9.15
N SER A 75 -10.90 5.25 -9.65
CA SER A 75 -12.24 4.66 -9.81
C SER A 75 -12.77 4.11 -8.48
N ALA A 76 -13.98 4.50 -8.10
CA ALA A 76 -14.67 3.99 -6.92
C ALA A 76 -15.33 2.64 -7.22
N TRP A 77 -14.61 1.55 -7.00
CA TRP A 77 -15.15 0.20 -7.17
C TRP A 77 -16.00 -0.23 -5.97
N SER A 78 -17.09 -0.96 -6.24
CA SER A 78 -17.77 -1.75 -5.22
C SER A 78 -16.90 -2.92 -4.75
N SER A 79 -17.27 -3.55 -3.64
CA SER A 79 -16.60 -4.76 -3.14
C SER A 79 -16.60 -5.89 -4.17
N GLU A 80 -17.71 -6.09 -4.88
CA GLU A 80 -17.87 -7.10 -5.92
C GLU A 80 -17.04 -6.76 -7.17
N GLU A 81 -16.94 -5.49 -7.53
CA GLU A 81 -16.10 -5.05 -8.64
C GLU A 81 -14.61 -5.26 -8.35
N LEU A 82 -14.17 -4.95 -7.13
CA LEU A 82 -12.82 -5.23 -6.67
C LEU A 82 -12.54 -6.74 -6.72
N ALA A 83 -13.45 -7.56 -6.19
CA ALA A 83 -13.30 -9.02 -6.16
C ALA A 83 -13.23 -9.68 -7.54
N ARG A 84 -13.82 -9.07 -8.58
CA ARG A 84 -13.72 -9.57 -9.97
C ARG A 84 -12.40 -9.21 -10.66
N ARG A 85 -11.69 -8.19 -10.17
CA ARG A 85 -10.46 -7.67 -10.77
C ARG A 85 -9.20 -8.27 -10.16
N LEU A 86 -9.31 -8.78 -8.92
CA LEU A 86 -8.26 -9.49 -8.19
C LEU A 86 -8.34 -10.98 -8.49
#